data_AF-A0A1M7P6X7-F1
#
_entry.id   AF-A0A1M7P6X7-F1
#
_cell.length_a   1.000
_cell.length_b   1.000
_cell.length_c   1.000
_cell.angle_alpha   90.00
_cell.angle_beta   90.00
_cell.angle_gamma   90.00
#
_symmetry.space_group_name_H-M   'P 1'
#
loop_
_entity.id
_entity.type
_entity.pdbx_description
1 polymer ?
#
loop_
_entity_poly.entity_id
_entity_poly.type
_entity_poly.pdbx_seq_one_letter_code
_entity_poly.pdbx_strand_id
1 'polypeptide(L)'
;MRKKTMFLKKAAVAAVCFMLIFISACKKDAMKAPDTSTTLSTADKLKTDAIGVSGPKAVCYVEVNNYDIRDVGKYKLSTGQQLFDIAIIFAANINYNTTTQTAVLSYNTQTQAVLTSHTTYIQTLQAKGVKVLLSILGNHQGAGICNFPSQAAATAFAQLLSNAVTTYGLDGIDFDDEYADYGTNGTGQPNSSSFVYLVTALRSLMPSKIISFYDYGPAASRLSFNGVTVGSKVNYSWNAIYGTYSVPNVPGLAKSSLGPAAIDIQSTSASTAASLATQTVNNAYGIYLCYNLSDADTHTYLTSVSNALYGKSTTYAP
;
A
#
# COMPACT_ATOMS: atom_id res chain seq x y z
N MET A 1 24.07 -64.60 -41.96
CA MET A 1 25.06 -65.68 -41.74
C MET A 1 26.45 -65.07 -41.61
N ARG A 2 27.10 -65.25 -40.44
CA ARG A 2 28.56 -65.14 -40.12
C ARG A 2 29.27 -63.79 -40.40
N LYS A 3 30.10 -63.23 -39.50
CA LYS A 3 30.62 -63.63 -38.18
C LYS A 3 31.20 -62.39 -37.46
N LYS A 4 31.06 -62.38 -36.13
CA LYS A 4 31.67 -61.47 -35.14
C LYS A 4 33.20 -61.62 -35.09
N THR A 5 33.91 -60.56 -34.68
CA THR A 5 34.86 -60.67 -33.55
C THR A 5 35.07 -59.33 -32.83
N MET A 6 35.13 -59.44 -31.51
CA MET A 6 35.23 -58.44 -30.44
C MET A 6 36.62 -58.58 -29.84
N PHE A 7 37.26 -57.53 -29.31
CA PHE A 7 38.12 -57.63 -28.11
C PHE A 7 38.39 -56.25 -27.48
N LEU A 8 38.65 -56.30 -26.17
CA LEU A 8 38.43 -55.29 -25.13
C LEU A 8 39.70 -55.15 -24.28
N LYS A 9 39.84 -54.00 -23.58
CA LYS A 9 40.69 -53.70 -22.38
C LYS A 9 42.19 -53.38 -22.68
N LYS A 10 42.85 -52.38 -22.05
CA LYS A 10 43.03 -52.01 -20.61
C LYS A 10 43.51 -50.53 -20.51
N ALA A 11 43.02 -49.66 -19.61
CA ALA A 11 43.51 -49.30 -18.24
C ALA A 11 45.01 -48.93 -18.17
N ALA A 12 45.55 -47.89 -17.50
CA ALA A 12 45.09 -46.79 -16.64
C ALA A 12 46.31 -45.85 -16.35
N VAL A 13 46.10 -44.80 -15.55
CA VAL A 13 47.03 -44.03 -14.68
C VAL A 13 47.28 -42.57 -15.06
N ALA A 14 47.10 -41.73 -14.03
CA ALA A 14 47.00 -40.28 -13.98
C ALA A 14 48.35 -39.57 -13.76
N ALA A 15 48.41 -38.26 -14.08
CA ALA A 15 49.25 -37.27 -13.39
C ALA A 15 48.75 -35.84 -13.65
N VAL A 16 49.12 -34.94 -12.75
CA VAL A 16 48.41 -33.73 -12.33
C VAL A 16 49.25 -32.46 -12.59
N CYS A 17 48.54 -31.36 -12.90
CA CYS A 17 48.84 -29.93 -12.69
C CYS A 17 49.97 -29.15 -13.43
N PHE A 18 49.50 -27.96 -13.89
CA PHE A 18 50.10 -26.61 -13.88
C PHE A 18 51.35 -26.28 -14.71
N MET A 19 51.17 -25.40 -15.71
CA MET A 19 51.70 -24.02 -15.76
C MET A 19 51.45 -23.42 -17.16
N LEU A 20 50.68 -22.32 -17.23
CA LEU A 20 51.15 -20.95 -17.48
C LEU A 20 51.86 -20.74 -18.83
N ILE A 21 51.11 -20.20 -19.80
CA ILE A 21 51.67 -19.48 -20.95
C ILE A 21 51.05 -18.08 -20.96
N PHE A 22 51.91 -17.08 -20.72
CA PHE A 22 51.67 -15.67 -21.01
C PHE A 22 51.89 -15.42 -22.51
N ILE A 23 50.97 -14.70 -23.16
CA ILE A 23 51.26 -14.01 -24.43
C ILE A 23 50.60 -12.62 -24.45
N SER A 24 51.47 -11.62 -24.55
CA SER A 24 51.40 -10.27 -25.12
C SER A 24 50.06 -9.59 -25.44
N ALA A 25 49.91 -8.40 -24.82
CA ALA A 25 49.77 -7.08 -25.43
C ALA A 25 48.88 -6.88 -26.67
N CYS A 26 47.82 -6.08 -26.53
CA CYS A 26 47.73 -4.74 -27.17
C CYS A 26 46.49 -3.98 -26.68
N LYS A 27 46.66 -2.67 -26.50
CA LYS A 27 45.64 -1.71 -26.04
C LYS A 27 44.47 -1.63 -27.02
N LYS A 28 43.26 -1.58 -26.47
CA LYS A 28 42.07 -1.05 -27.15
C LYS A 28 41.32 -0.20 -26.13
N ASP A 29 41.18 1.09 -26.42
CA ASP A 29 40.39 2.02 -25.62
C ASP A 29 38.95 1.48 -25.51
N ALA A 30 38.52 1.26 -24.27
CA ALA A 30 37.15 0.91 -23.95
C ALA A 30 36.52 2.07 -23.18
N MET A 31 35.51 2.66 -23.80
CA MET A 31 34.59 3.61 -23.18
C MET A 31 34.04 3.00 -21.89
N LYS A 32 34.16 3.77 -20.81
CA LYS A 32 33.69 3.43 -19.48
C LYS A 32 32.15 3.33 -19.50
N ALA A 33 31.60 2.13 -19.45
CA ALA A 33 30.20 1.94 -19.09
C ALA A 33 29.99 2.40 -17.64
N PRO A 34 28.89 3.09 -17.30
CA PRO A 34 28.59 3.40 -15.90
C PRO A 34 28.25 2.09 -15.20
N ASP A 35 28.98 1.83 -14.13
CA ASP A 35 28.78 0.70 -13.22
C ASP A 35 27.50 0.96 -12.41
N THR A 36 26.33 0.54 -12.90
CA THR A 36 25.11 0.43 -12.10
C THR A 36 25.17 -0.85 -11.26
N SER A 37 26.09 -0.89 -10.32
CA SER A 37 26.03 -1.75 -9.15
C SER A 37 25.60 -0.90 -7.95
N THR A 38 24.36 -0.42 -7.98
CA THR A 38 23.69 0.03 -6.76
C THR A 38 23.09 -1.21 -6.12
N THR A 39 23.91 -1.93 -5.36
CA THR A 39 23.40 -2.84 -4.33
C THR A 39 22.37 -2.07 -3.51
N LEU A 40 21.10 -2.47 -3.63
CA LEU A 40 20.01 -2.00 -2.79
C LEU A 40 20.46 -2.15 -1.34
N SER A 41 20.70 -1.02 -0.68
CA SER A 41 20.96 -1.01 0.75
C SER A 41 19.71 -1.53 1.44
N THR A 42 19.77 -2.76 1.90
CA THR A 42 18.85 -3.41 2.85
C THR A 42 18.92 -2.78 4.25
N ALA A 43 19.13 -1.46 4.34
CA ALA A 43 19.47 -0.74 5.56
C ALA A 43 18.74 0.60 5.73
N ASP A 44 17.60 0.80 5.08
CA ASP A 44 16.53 1.62 5.67
C ASP A 44 15.45 0.66 6.16
N LYS A 45 15.59 0.22 7.42
CA LYS A 45 14.44 -0.26 8.18
C LYS A 45 13.40 0.86 8.06
N LEU A 46 12.28 0.61 7.38
CA LEU A 46 11.14 1.52 7.39
C LEU A 46 10.87 1.90 8.85
N LYS A 47 11.25 3.13 9.23
CA LYS A 47 11.10 3.60 10.59
C LYS A 47 9.61 3.59 10.90
N THR A 48 9.25 2.96 12.01
CA THR A 48 7.87 3.01 12.54
C THR A 48 7.44 4.44 12.88
N ASP A 49 8.39 5.37 12.92
CA ASP A 49 8.27 6.74 13.36
C ASP A 49 7.23 7.54 12.58
N ALA A 50 6.27 8.10 13.33
CA ALA A 50 5.39 9.15 12.89
C ALA A 50 6.17 10.44 12.54
N ILE A 51 5.49 11.42 11.95
CA ILE A 51 6.11 12.70 11.56
C ILE A 51 6.80 13.36 12.77
N GLY A 52 8.12 13.32 12.78
CA GLY A 52 8.97 13.96 13.78
C GLY A 52 8.87 13.41 15.21
N VAL A 53 8.32 12.21 15.40
CA VAL A 53 8.28 11.51 16.71
C VAL A 53 8.40 10.00 16.54
N SER A 54 9.04 9.33 17.51
CA SER A 54 9.09 7.86 17.55
C SER A 54 7.72 7.28 17.90
N GLY A 55 7.35 6.19 17.24
CA GLY A 55 6.08 5.49 17.45
C GLY A 55 5.24 5.39 16.18
N PRO A 56 4.17 4.57 16.17
CA PRO A 56 3.42 4.18 14.97
C PRO A 56 2.88 5.36 14.17
N LYS A 57 2.79 5.25 12.85
CA LYS A 57 2.14 6.25 12.00
C LYS A 57 0.63 6.26 12.21
N ALA A 58 0.05 7.44 12.37
CA ALA A 58 -1.40 7.58 12.44
C ALA A 58 -1.98 7.82 11.04
N VAL A 59 -2.94 6.98 10.65
CA VAL A 59 -3.65 7.06 9.36
C VAL A 59 -5.09 7.51 9.64
N CYS A 60 -5.62 8.42 8.84
CA CYS A 60 -6.98 8.94 9.02
C CYS A 60 -7.76 8.94 7.70
N TYR A 61 -8.84 8.16 7.65
CA TYR A 61 -9.85 8.25 6.59
C TYR A 61 -10.83 9.39 6.89
N VAL A 62 -11.19 10.12 5.83
CA VAL A 62 -12.23 11.16 5.87
C VAL A 62 -13.29 10.87 4.80
N GLU A 63 -14.53 10.74 5.24
CA GLU A 63 -15.74 10.66 4.42
C GLU A 63 -15.98 12.01 3.74
N VAL A 64 -15.38 12.23 2.57
CA VAL A 64 -15.40 13.55 1.90
C VAL A 64 -16.78 13.96 1.38
N ASN A 65 -17.75 13.05 1.43
CA ASN A 65 -19.15 13.39 1.23
C ASN A 65 -19.69 14.31 2.32
N ASN A 66 -19.16 14.20 3.54
CA ASN A 66 -19.69 14.88 4.72
C ASN A 66 -18.70 15.85 5.36
N TYR A 67 -17.39 15.60 5.24
CA TYR A 67 -16.35 16.32 5.99
C TYR A 67 -15.20 16.81 5.10
N ASP A 68 -14.46 17.81 5.57
CA ASP A 68 -13.34 18.40 4.85
C ASP A 68 -12.05 17.62 5.16
N ILE A 69 -11.41 17.05 4.15
CA ILE A 69 -10.12 16.34 4.30
C ILE A 69 -9.05 17.18 5.01
N ARG A 70 -9.13 18.52 4.92
CA ARG A 70 -8.18 19.45 5.57
C ARG A 70 -8.30 19.45 7.09
N ASP A 71 -9.40 18.95 7.67
CA ASP A 71 -9.60 18.84 9.12
C ASP A 71 -8.51 17.97 9.76
N VAL A 72 -7.96 17.01 9.02
CA VAL A 72 -6.78 16.23 9.43
C VAL A 72 -5.61 17.14 9.83
N GLY A 73 -5.40 18.23 9.09
CA GLY A 73 -4.28 19.16 9.30
C GLY A 73 -4.47 20.16 10.44
N LYS A 74 -5.60 20.10 11.16
CA LYS A 74 -5.90 20.94 12.34
C LYS A 74 -5.34 20.36 13.63
N TYR A 75 -4.92 19.09 13.63
CA TYR A 75 -4.45 18.39 14.82
C TYR A 75 -2.93 18.23 14.83
N LYS A 76 -2.30 18.72 15.90
CA LYS A 76 -0.85 18.63 16.11
C LYS A 76 -0.55 18.03 17.47
N LEU A 77 0.58 17.34 17.59
CA LEU A 77 1.15 17.05 18.90
C LEU A 77 1.55 18.36 19.58
N SER A 78 1.59 18.38 20.91
CA SER A 78 2.06 19.53 21.71
C SER A 78 3.48 20.00 21.37
N THR A 79 4.26 19.18 20.68
CA THR A 79 5.59 19.49 20.15
C THR A 79 5.57 20.13 18.75
N GLY A 80 4.40 20.34 18.16
CA GLY A 80 4.18 21.09 16.91
C GLY A 80 4.08 20.25 15.64
N GLN A 81 4.45 18.97 15.67
CA GLN A 81 4.31 18.05 14.54
C GLN A 81 2.84 17.69 14.29
N GLN A 82 2.49 17.32 13.06
CA GLN A 82 1.16 16.82 12.73
C GLN A 82 0.86 15.53 13.50
N LEU A 83 -0.37 15.38 13.97
CA LEU A 83 -0.81 14.14 14.62
C LEU A 83 -0.93 13.00 13.61
N PHE A 84 -1.50 13.29 12.44
CA PHE A 84 -1.75 12.30 11.40
C PHE A 84 -0.64 12.32 10.35
N ASP A 85 -0.11 11.15 10.03
CA ASP A 85 0.89 10.95 8.98
C ASP A 85 0.25 10.87 7.58
N ILE A 86 -0.92 10.24 7.50
CA ILE A 86 -1.60 9.92 6.25
C ILE A 86 -3.08 10.31 6.38
N ALA A 87 -3.56 11.12 5.44
CA ALA A 87 -4.97 11.40 5.20
C ALA A 87 -5.46 10.59 3.99
N ILE A 88 -6.64 10.00 4.08
CA ILE A 88 -7.24 9.21 2.99
C ILE A 88 -8.58 9.80 2.60
N ILE A 89 -8.68 10.19 1.32
CA ILE A 89 -9.92 10.64 0.69
C ILE A 89 -10.80 9.40 0.49
N PHE A 90 -11.88 9.31 1.25
CA PHE A 90 -12.84 8.20 1.16
C PHE A 90 -14.14 8.67 0.50
N ALA A 91 -14.49 8.19 -0.70
CA ALA A 91 -13.67 7.36 -1.60
C ALA A 91 -13.96 7.66 -3.09
N ALA A 92 -13.06 7.18 -3.95
CA ALA A 92 -13.34 6.94 -5.36
C ALA A 92 -13.84 5.50 -5.56
N ASN A 93 -14.39 5.21 -6.74
CA ASN A 93 -15.05 3.93 -7.00
C ASN A 93 -14.47 3.18 -8.20
N ILE A 94 -14.47 1.86 -8.11
CA ILE A 94 -14.40 0.96 -9.27
C ILE A 94 -15.82 0.67 -9.78
N ASN A 95 -16.14 1.22 -10.95
CA ASN A 95 -17.41 1.02 -11.64
C ASN A 95 -17.25 0.03 -12.81
N TYR A 96 -18.36 -0.36 -13.45
CA TYR A 96 -18.36 -1.25 -14.61
C TYR A 96 -19.10 -0.63 -15.80
N ASN A 97 -18.42 -0.51 -16.92
CA ASN A 97 -19.04 -0.12 -18.19
C ASN A 97 -19.55 -1.37 -18.91
N THR A 98 -20.87 -1.56 -18.95
CA THR A 98 -21.51 -2.76 -19.51
C THR A 98 -21.43 -2.84 -21.04
N THR A 99 -21.28 -1.71 -21.73
CA THR A 99 -21.13 -1.68 -23.20
C THR A 99 -19.76 -2.21 -23.63
N THR A 100 -18.70 -1.77 -22.96
CA THR A 100 -17.31 -2.17 -23.26
C THR A 100 -16.85 -3.37 -22.46
N GLN A 101 -17.60 -3.77 -21.43
CA GLN A 101 -17.27 -4.83 -20.48
C GLN A 101 -15.93 -4.58 -19.76
N THR A 102 -15.72 -3.33 -19.32
CA THR A 102 -14.48 -2.91 -18.65
C THR A 102 -14.75 -2.21 -17.33
N ALA A 103 -13.85 -2.41 -16.37
CA ALA A 103 -13.85 -1.63 -15.14
C ALA A 103 -13.37 -0.20 -15.41
N VAL A 104 -14.00 0.78 -14.77
CA VAL A 104 -13.68 2.20 -14.93
C VAL A 104 -13.52 2.88 -13.57
N LEU A 105 -12.58 3.82 -13.48
CA LEU A 105 -12.39 4.63 -12.29
C LEU A 105 -13.42 5.75 -12.27
N SER A 106 -14.17 5.87 -11.19
CA SER A 106 -15.27 6.82 -11.04
C SER A 106 -15.11 7.67 -9.78
N TYR A 107 -15.57 8.91 -9.86
CA TYR A 107 -15.61 9.84 -8.74
C TYR A 107 -17.03 10.35 -8.60
N ASN A 108 -17.58 10.35 -7.38
CA ASN A 108 -18.81 11.09 -7.12
C ASN A 108 -18.51 12.61 -7.11
N THR A 109 -19.55 13.43 -7.01
CA THR A 109 -19.41 14.90 -7.04
C THR A 109 -18.45 15.45 -5.98
N GLN A 110 -18.50 14.92 -4.75
CA GLN A 110 -17.71 15.44 -3.62
C GLN A 110 -16.25 15.02 -3.75
N THR A 111 -15.98 13.75 -4.08
CA THR A 111 -14.63 13.25 -4.38
C THR A 111 -14.03 14.01 -5.56
N GLN A 112 -14.79 14.24 -6.64
CA GLN A 112 -14.35 15.03 -7.79
C GLN A 112 -14.00 16.47 -7.40
N ALA A 113 -14.81 17.11 -6.54
CA ALA A 113 -14.56 18.47 -6.07
C ALA A 113 -13.23 18.57 -5.30
N VAL A 114 -12.96 17.63 -4.40
CA VAL A 114 -11.67 17.54 -3.66
C VAL A 114 -10.51 17.35 -4.63
N LEU A 115 -10.61 16.40 -5.58
CA LEU A 115 -9.54 16.09 -6.52
C LEU A 115 -9.24 17.24 -7.49
N THR A 116 -10.27 17.87 -8.07
CA THR A 116 -10.06 19.01 -8.99
C THR A 116 -9.53 20.25 -8.28
N SER A 117 -9.87 20.42 -7.00
CA SER A 117 -9.35 21.49 -6.14
C SER A 117 -8.12 21.04 -5.34
N HIS A 118 -7.28 20.14 -5.88
CA HIS A 118 -6.16 19.51 -5.18
C HIS A 118 -5.17 20.51 -4.55
N THR A 119 -4.97 21.70 -5.13
CA THR A 119 -4.12 22.73 -4.52
C THR A 119 -4.63 23.14 -3.14
N THR A 120 -5.95 23.29 -3.00
CA THR A 120 -6.60 23.67 -1.74
C THR A 120 -6.66 22.51 -0.76
N TYR A 121 -7.16 21.36 -1.20
CA TYR A 121 -7.51 20.26 -0.28
C TYR A 121 -6.36 19.29 -0.03
N ILE A 122 -5.50 19.04 -1.02
CA ILE A 122 -4.46 18.01 -0.97
C ILE A 122 -3.10 18.66 -0.64
N GLN A 123 -2.68 19.64 -1.44
CA GLN A 123 -1.35 20.25 -1.30
C GLN A 123 -1.18 21.01 0.03
N THR A 124 -2.25 21.57 0.58
CA THR A 124 -2.24 22.19 1.92
C THR A 124 -1.86 21.19 3.02
N LEU A 125 -2.32 19.94 2.93
CA LEU A 125 -1.96 18.87 3.86
C LEU A 125 -0.52 18.40 3.62
N GLN A 126 -0.15 18.22 2.35
CA GLN A 126 1.21 17.82 1.95
C GLN A 126 2.26 18.84 2.39
N ALA A 127 1.96 20.15 2.33
CA ALA A 127 2.82 21.21 2.84
C ALA A 127 3.05 21.13 4.36
N LYS A 128 2.14 20.47 5.10
CA LYS A 128 2.30 20.17 6.53
C LYS A 128 3.03 18.84 6.79
N GLY A 129 3.45 18.14 5.73
CA GLY A 129 4.11 16.83 5.79
C GLY A 129 3.17 15.62 5.77
N VAL A 130 1.85 15.84 5.73
CA VAL A 130 0.83 14.77 5.72
C VAL A 130 0.72 14.19 4.31
N LYS A 131 0.79 12.86 4.19
CA LYS A 131 0.59 12.15 2.92
C LYS A 131 -0.89 12.06 2.62
N VAL A 132 -1.29 12.21 1.35
CA VAL A 132 -2.69 12.13 0.95
C VAL A 132 -2.91 11.01 -0.06
N LEU A 133 -3.74 10.04 0.30
CA LEU A 133 -4.11 8.91 -0.55
C LEU A 133 -5.55 9.04 -1.03
N LEU A 134 -5.86 8.33 -2.12
CA LEU A 134 -7.23 8.13 -2.59
C LEU A 134 -7.63 6.67 -2.39
N SER A 135 -8.70 6.42 -1.64
CA SER A 135 -9.25 5.07 -1.48
C SER A 135 -10.12 4.67 -2.67
N ILE A 136 -10.06 3.40 -3.05
CA ILE A 136 -10.80 2.79 -4.16
C ILE A 136 -11.73 1.73 -3.58
N LEU A 137 -13.03 1.99 -3.67
CA LEU A 137 -14.11 1.17 -3.15
C LEU A 137 -14.96 0.58 -4.28
N GLY A 138 -15.59 -0.58 -4.06
CA GLY A 138 -16.65 -1.07 -4.95
C GLY A 138 -17.85 -0.12 -5.02
N ASN A 139 -18.74 -0.35 -5.99
CA ASN A 139 -19.93 0.49 -6.18
C ASN A 139 -21.10 -0.25 -6.83
N HIS A 140 -21.37 -1.46 -6.33
CA HIS A 140 -22.54 -2.28 -6.63
C HIS A 140 -22.75 -2.65 -8.11
N GLN A 141 -21.67 -2.59 -8.90
CA GLN A 141 -21.73 -2.78 -10.36
C GLN A 141 -21.09 -4.08 -10.84
N GLY A 142 -20.63 -4.92 -9.91
CA GLY A 142 -20.04 -6.22 -10.18
C GLY A 142 -18.53 -6.19 -10.41
N ALA A 143 -17.97 -5.10 -10.92
CA ALA A 143 -16.52 -4.94 -11.03
C ALA A 143 -15.92 -4.61 -9.66
N GLY A 144 -14.87 -5.34 -9.28
CA GLY A 144 -14.12 -5.13 -8.05
C GLY A 144 -12.65 -5.51 -8.24
N ILE A 145 -11.82 -5.17 -7.26
CA ILE A 145 -10.37 -5.37 -7.37
C ILE A 145 -9.96 -6.85 -7.43
N CYS A 146 -10.87 -7.77 -7.06
CA CYS A 146 -10.65 -9.21 -7.09
C CYS A 146 -11.23 -9.97 -8.29
N ASN A 147 -11.85 -9.33 -9.30
CA ASN A 147 -12.45 -10.05 -10.43
C ASN A 147 -12.02 -9.60 -11.84
N PHE A 148 -10.87 -8.93 -11.99
CA PHE A 148 -10.31 -8.68 -13.32
C PHE A 148 -10.12 -10.00 -14.09
N PRO A 149 -10.59 -10.09 -15.36
CA PRO A 149 -10.55 -11.34 -16.12
C PRO A 149 -9.16 -11.69 -16.64
N SER A 150 -8.23 -10.74 -16.65
CA SER A 150 -6.87 -10.94 -17.15
C SER A 150 -5.90 -9.94 -16.52
N GLN A 151 -4.60 -10.24 -16.60
CA GLN A 151 -3.54 -9.31 -16.21
C GLN A 151 -3.62 -7.99 -17.00
N ALA A 152 -3.99 -8.05 -18.28
CA ALA A 152 -4.15 -6.85 -19.11
C ALA A 152 -5.29 -5.96 -18.60
N ALA A 153 -6.42 -6.53 -18.19
CA ALA A 153 -7.53 -5.78 -17.61
C ALA A 153 -7.16 -5.12 -16.28
N ALA A 154 -6.48 -5.86 -15.39
CA ALA A 154 -5.97 -5.31 -14.13
C ALA A 154 -4.94 -4.20 -14.36
N THR A 155 -4.06 -4.35 -15.37
CA THR A 155 -3.06 -3.35 -15.75
C THR A 155 -3.70 -2.09 -16.31
N ALA A 156 -4.75 -2.23 -17.13
CA ALA A 156 -5.49 -1.08 -17.65
C ALA A 156 -6.12 -0.26 -16.52
N PHE A 157 -6.71 -0.92 -15.51
CA PHE A 157 -7.23 -0.21 -14.35
C PHE A 157 -6.11 0.41 -13.48
N ALA A 158 -4.98 -0.29 -13.29
CA ALA A 158 -3.81 0.28 -12.62
C ALA A 158 -3.30 1.56 -13.31
N GLN A 159 -3.39 1.63 -14.64
CA GLN A 159 -3.05 2.85 -15.39
C GLN A 159 -3.99 4.01 -15.06
N LEU A 160 -5.30 3.77 -14.92
CA LEU A 160 -6.26 4.79 -14.50
C LEU A 160 -5.91 5.34 -13.11
N LEU A 161 -5.56 4.45 -12.16
CA LEU A 161 -5.15 4.84 -10.81
C LEU A 161 -3.85 5.66 -10.82
N SER A 162 -2.82 5.21 -11.56
CA SER A 162 -1.56 5.95 -11.69
C SER A 162 -1.74 7.31 -12.35
N ASN A 163 -2.64 7.41 -13.33
CA ASN A 163 -2.99 8.68 -13.97
C ASN A 163 -3.65 9.61 -12.96
N ALA A 164 -4.61 9.13 -12.15
CA ALA A 164 -5.23 9.93 -11.11
C ALA A 164 -4.19 10.46 -10.08
N VAL A 165 -3.27 9.60 -9.63
CA VAL A 165 -2.18 9.99 -8.74
C VAL A 165 -1.32 11.10 -9.34
N THR A 166 -1.00 10.99 -10.64
CA THR A 166 -0.19 11.99 -11.35
C THR A 166 -0.95 13.29 -11.54
N THR A 167 -2.18 13.22 -12.04
CA THR A 167 -3.02 14.39 -12.35
C THR A 167 -3.31 15.23 -11.11
N TYR A 168 -3.64 14.59 -9.98
CA TYR A 168 -4.06 15.30 -8.77
C TYR A 168 -2.94 15.44 -7.73
N GLY A 169 -1.73 14.98 -8.04
CA GLY A 169 -0.57 15.10 -7.16
C GLY A 169 -0.68 14.29 -5.85
N LEU A 170 -1.38 13.17 -5.87
CA LEU A 170 -1.57 12.32 -4.69
C LEU A 170 -0.26 11.63 -4.26
N ASP A 171 -0.19 11.21 -3.00
CA ASP A 171 0.93 10.41 -2.48
C ASP A 171 0.74 8.91 -2.72
N GLY A 172 -0.48 8.46 -3.08
CA GLY A 172 -0.74 7.05 -3.36
C GLY A 172 -2.21 6.67 -3.45
N ILE A 173 -2.43 5.35 -3.44
CA ILE A 173 -3.73 4.70 -3.53
C ILE A 173 -3.95 3.79 -2.33
N ASP A 174 -5.18 3.75 -1.85
CA ASP A 174 -5.67 2.79 -0.89
C ASP A 174 -6.73 1.88 -1.53
N PHE A 175 -6.77 0.60 -1.14
CA PHE A 175 -7.73 -0.37 -1.66
C PHE A 175 -8.66 -0.88 -0.56
N ASP A 176 -9.96 -0.82 -0.84
CA ASP A 176 -11.02 -1.30 0.02
C ASP A 176 -11.98 -2.19 -0.80
N ASP A 177 -12.00 -3.49 -0.51
CA ASP A 177 -12.76 -4.50 -1.27
C ASP A 177 -14.16 -4.74 -0.71
N GLU A 178 -14.86 -3.65 -0.43
CA GLU A 178 -16.28 -3.66 -0.07
C GLU A 178 -17.16 -3.22 -1.23
N TYR A 179 -18.43 -3.66 -1.20
CA TYR A 179 -19.50 -3.18 -2.09
C TYR A 179 -19.29 -3.39 -3.59
N ALA A 180 -18.41 -4.28 -4.03
CA ALA A 180 -18.27 -4.57 -5.47
C ALA A 180 -19.51 -5.28 -6.05
N ASP A 181 -20.24 -6.05 -5.24
CA ASP A 181 -21.37 -6.92 -5.64
C ASP A 181 -21.03 -7.85 -6.81
N TYR A 182 -19.91 -8.56 -6.65
CA TYR A 182 -19.35 -9.50 -7.62
C TYR A 182 -20.41 -10.42 -8.26
N GLY A 183 -20.42 -10.49 -9.60
CA GLY A 183 -21.42 -11.23 -10.38
C GLY A 183 -22.51 -10.35 -10.99
N THR A 184 -22.75 -9.16 -10.42
CA THR A 184 -23.67 -8.16 -10.99
C THR A 184 -23.22 -7.77 -12.40
N ASN A 185 -24.18 -7.44 -13.26
CA ASN A 185 -23.93 -7.08 -14.67
C ASN A 185 -23.17 -8.15 -15.49
N GLY A 186 -23.23 -9.42 -15.07
CA GLY A 186 -22.54 -10.53 -15.74
C GLY A 186 -21.03 -10.54 -15.52
N THR A 187 -20.53 -9.81 -14.53
CA THR A 187 -19.11 -9.82 -14.16
C THR A 187 -18.68 -11.16 -13.55
N GLY A 188 -17.37 -11.43 -13.55
CA GLY A 188 -16.83 -12.63 -12.92
C GLY A 188 -16.93 -12.59 -11.39
N GLN A 189 -16.88 -13.77 -10.76
CA GLN A 189 -16.65 -13.88 -9.32
C GLN A 189 -15.18 -13.61 -8.95
N PRO A 190 -14.86 -13.31 -7.68
CA PRO A 190 -13.49 -13.06 -7.26
C PRO A 190 -12.55 -14.23 -7.56
N ASN A 191 -11.45 -13.97 -8.26
CA ASN A 191 -10.45 -14.97 -8.67
C ASN A 191 -9.10 -14.75 -7.96
N SER A 192 -8.24 -15.77 -7.96
CA SER A 192 -6.98 -15.76 -7.19
C SER A 192 -5.91 -14.79 -7.73
N SER A 193 -6.04 -14.34 -8.98
CA SER A 193 -4.98 -13.61 -9.67
C SER A 193 -5.21 -12.10 -9.73
N SER A 194 -6.47 -11.66 -9.73
CA SER A 194 -6.89 -10.29 -10.01
C SER A 194 -6.17 -9.25 -9.17
N PHE A 195 -6.25 -9.37 -7.84
CA PHE A 195 -5.69 -8.36 -6.95
C PHE A 195 -4.16 -8.34 -7.01
N VAL A 196 -3.52 -9.51 -7.12
CA VAL A 196 -2.07 -9.63 -7.29
C VAL A 196 -1.60 -8.97 -8.60
N TYR A 197 -2.32 -9.17 -9.70
CA TYR A 197 -2.04 -8.49 -10.96
C TYR A 197 -2.18 -6.97 -10.83
N LEU A 198 -3.26 -6.50 -10.20
CA LEU A 198 -3.52 -5.07 -10.00
C LEU A 198 -2.39 -4.40 -9.22
N VAL A 199 -2.04 -4.91 -8.03
CA VAL A 199 -0.99 -4.28 -7.19
C VAL A 199 0.39 -4.41 -7.81
N THR A 200 0.66 -5.48 -8.57
CA THR A 200 1.93 -5.65 -9.29
C THR A 200 2.09 -4.61 -10.40
N ALA A 201 1.04 -4.42 -11.22
CA ALA A 201 1.04 -3.41 -12.26
C ALA A 201 1.14 -2.01 -11.66
N LEU A 202 0.33 -1.70 -10.65
CA LEU A 202 0.32 -0.40 -10.00
C LEU A 202 1.66 -0.05 -9.36
N ARG A 203 2.30 -0.98 -8.62
CA ARG A 203 3.64 -0.77 -8.07
C ARG A 203 4.67 -0.45 -9.14
N SER A 204 4.57 -1.09 -10.31
CA SER A 204 5.49 -0.83 -11.43
C SER A 204 5.30 0.57 -12.02
N LEU A 205 4.04 1.04 -12.10
CA LEU A 205 3.69 2.36 -12.64
C LEU A 205 4.03 3.51 -11.67
N MET A 206 3.93 3.28 -10.37
CA MET A 206 4.19 4.31 -9.34
C MET A 206 5.12 3.80 -8.22
N PRO A 207 6.39 3.48 -8.53
CA PRO A 207 7.29 2.78 -7.62
C PRO A 207 7.56 3.53 -6.30
N SER A 208 7.54 4.86 -6.31
CA SER A 208 7.80 5.71 -5.15
C SER A 208 6.54 6.13 -4.37
N LYS A 209 5.34 5.75 -4.83
CA LYS A 209 4.07 6.14 -4.23
C LYS A 209 3.58 5.09 -3.24
N ILE A 210 2.70 5.51 -2.34
CA ILE A 210 2.10 4.63 -1.34
C ILE A 210 1.04 3.75 -2.01
N ILE A 211 1.04 2.46 -1.68
CA ILE A 211 -0.08 1.56 -1.94
C ILE A 211 -0.47 0.97 -0.59
N SER A 212 -1.70 1.16 -0.15
CA SER A 212 -2.25 0.54 1.06
C SER A 212 -3.44 -0.36 0.76
N PHE A 213 -3.78 -1.19 1.73
CA PHE A 213 -4.81 -2.20 1.63
C PHE A 213 -5.57 -2.34 2.96
N TYR A 214 -6.86 -2.03 2.93
CA TYR A 214 -7.81 -2.30 4.00
C TYR A 214 -8.10 -3.82 4.04
N ASP A 215 -7.68 -4.52 5.10
CA ASP A 215 -7.68 -6.00 5.13
C ASP A 215 -9.08 -6.59 5.32
N TYR A 216 -9.87 -6.52 4.24
CA TYR A 216 -11.25 -6.94 4.21
C TYR A 216 -11.68 -7.46 2.84
N GLY A 217 -12.92 -7.97 2.78
CA GLY A 217 -13.54 -8.47 1.57
C GLY A 217 -12.83 -9.69 0.94
N PRO A 218 -13.20 -10.04 -0.30
CA PRO A 218 -12.54 -11.12 -1.04
C PRO A 218 -11.02 -10.96 -1.17
N ALA A 219 -10.51 -9.72 -1.20
CA ALA A 219 -9.08 -9.39 -1.28
C ALA A 219 -8.26 -9.97 -0.12
N ALA A 220 -8.78 -9.92 1.12
CA ALA A 220 -8.09 -10.40 2.33
C ALA A 220 -7.67 -11.89 2.26
N SER A 221 -8.29 -12.68 1.38
CA SER A 221 -7.98 -14.10 1.16
C SER A 221 -7.25 -14.40 -0.16
N ARG A 222 -6.93 -13.38 -0.97
CA ARG A 222 -6.38 -13.50 -2.33
C ARG A 222 -5.07 -12.74 -2.49
N LEU A 223 -4.19 -12.91 -1.51
CA LEU A 223 -2.97 -12.10 -1.35
C LEU A 223 -1.71 -12.72 -1.96
N SER A 224 -1.82 -13.82 -2.70
CA SER A 224 -0.69 -14.48 -3.35
C SER A 224 -1.13 -15.23 -4.61
N PHE A 225 -0.33 -15.10 -5.68
CA PHE A 225 -0.54 -15.81 -6.94
C PHE A 225 0.78 -15.97 -7.68
N ASN A 226 1.07 -17.18 -8.20
CA ASN A 226 2.29 -17.50 -8.95
C ASN A 226 3.60 -17.01 -8.29
N GLY A 227 3.70 -17.17 -6.97
CA GLY A 227 4.89 -16.79 -6.20
C GLY A 227 5.04 -15.30 -5.91
N VAL A 228 4.09 -14.46 -6.33
CA VAL A 228 4.04 -13.03 -5.98
C VAL A 228 3.02 -12.82 -4.88
N THR A 229 3.42 -12.13 -3.80
CA THR A 229 2.50 -11.74 -2.72
C THR A 229 2.14 -10.26 -2.80
N VAL A 230 0.93 -9.92 -2.37
CA VAL A 230 0.47 -8.52 -2.25
C VAL A 230 1.36 -7.72 -1.29
N GLY A 231 1.79 -8.32 -0.18
CA GLY A 231 2.69 -7.69 0.79
C GLY A 231 4.05 -7.28 0.19
N SER A 232 4.50 -7.93 -0.88
CA SER A 232 5.71 -7.53 -1.61
C SER A 232 5.53 -6.27 -2.48
N LYS A 233 4.29 -5.79 -2.65
CA LYS A 233 3.91 -4.67 -3.52
C LYS A 233 3.27 -3.51 -2.77
N VAL A 234 2.64 -3.74 -1.63
CA VAL A 234 2.01 -2.68 -0.82
C VAL A 234 2.96 -2.16 0.26
N ASN A 235 2.74 -0.93 0.70
CA ASN A 235 3.48 -0.31 1.80
C ASN A 235 2.86 -0.63 3.16
N TYR A 236 1.52 -0.64 3.22
CA TYR A 236 0.77 -0.73 4.46
C TYR A 236 -0.49 -1.57 4.32
N SER A 237 -0.93 -2.16 5.43
CA SER A 237 -2.26 -2.76 5.55
C SER A 237 -2.74 -2.72 6.99
N TRP A 238 -4.05 -2.67 7.19
CA TRP A 238 -4.66 -2.45 8.50
C TRP A 238 -5.98 -3.19 8.66
N ASN A 239 -6.34 -3.40 9.92
CA ASN A 239 -7.61 -3.97 10.37
C ASN A 239 -8.79 -3.13 9.85
N ALA A 240 -9.86 -3.81 9.49
CA ALA A 240 -11.08 -3.23 8.98
C ALA A 240 -12.23 -3.16 10.01
N ILE A 241 -12.07 -3.75 11.18
CA ILE A 241 -13.14 -3.80 12.18
C ILE A 241 -12.90 -2.73 13.25
N TYR A 242 -13.60 -1.60 13.13
CA TYR A 242 -13.46 -0.48 14.06
C TYR A 242 -13.79 -0.85 15.50
N GLY A 243 -13.01 -0.29 16.44
CA GLY A 243 -13.10 -0.57 17.86
C GLY A 243 -12.38 -1.85 18.29
N THR A 244 -11.61 -2.50 17.41
CA THR A 244 -10.99 -3.79 17.68
C THR A 244 -9.48 -3.82 17.40
N TYR A 245 -8.84 -4.89 17.87
CA TYR A 245 -7.44 -5.22 17.60
C TYR A 245 -7.37 -6.56 16.86
N SER A 246 -7.12 -6.53 15.55
CA SER A 246 -6.99 -7.73 14.72
C SER A 246 -5.81 -7.58 13.77
N VAL A 247 -4.82 -8.48 13.86
CA VAL A 247 -3.60 -8.37 13.07
C VAL A 247 -3.87 -8.78 11.63
N PRO A 248 -3.65 -7.91 10.62
CA PRO A 248 -3.81 -8.30 9.23
C PRO A 248 -2.80 -9.37 8.83
N ASN A 249 -3.26 -10.40 8.11
CA ASN A 249 -2.41 -11.49 7.65
C ASN A 249 -2.03 -11.29 6.18
N VAL A 250 -1.09 -10.37 5.92
CA VAL A 250 -0.66 -10.00 4.57
C VAL A 250 0.74 -10.57 4.25
N PRO A 251 0.84 -11.65 3.46
CA PRO A 251 2.12 -12.31 3.21
C PRO A 251 3.16 -11.38 2.56
N GLY A 252 4.35 -11.30 3.14
CA GLY A 252 5.44 -10.46 2.67
C GLY A 252 5.42 -9.03 3.21
N LEU A 253 4.47 -8.67 4.09
CA LEU A 253 4.42 -7.38 4.74
C LEU A 253 4.94 -7.47 6.18
N ALA A 254 5.81 -6.54 6.58
CA ALA A 254 6.41 -6.53 7.90
C ALA A 254 5.49 -5.91 8.97
N LYS A 255 5.72 -6.25 10.24
CA LYS A 255 4.98 -5.71 11.40
C LYS A 255 4.95 -4.18 11.45
N SER A 256 6.05 -3.54 11.08
CA SER A 256 6.19 -2.07 10.97
C SER A 256 5.31 -1.44 9.88
N SER A 257 4.69 -2.25 9.04
CA SER A 257 3.78 -1.84 7.97
C SER A 257 2.34 -2.28 8.23
N LEU A 258 2.06 -2.88 9.39
CA LEU A 258 0.76 -3.41 9.75
C LEU A 258 0.09 -2.57 10.85
N GLY A 259 -1.22 -2.40 10.73
CA GLY A 259 -2.06 -1.72 11.72
C GLY A 259 -3.17 -2.60 12.27
N PRO A 260 -2.98 -3.26 13.41
CA PRO A 260 -4.02 -4.13 13.98
C PRO A 260 -5.15 -3.37 14.66
N ALA A 261 -4.86 -2.17 15.16
CA ALA A 261 -5.84 -1.30 15.79
C ALA A 261 -6.56 -0.45 14.73
N ALA A 262 -7.89 -0.46 14.77
CA ALA A 262 -8.74 0.40 13.96
C ALA A 262 -9.80 1.07 14.85
N ILE A 263 -9.99 2.38 14.69
CA ILE A 263 -11.03 3.13 15.40
C ILE A 263 -11.89 3.96 14.45
N ASP A 264 -13.16 4.08 14.79
CA ASP A 264 -14.03 5.15 14.31
C ASP A 264 -14.01 6.27 15.38
N ILE A 265 -13.52 7.46 15.02
CA ILE A 265 -13.35 8.58 15.95
C ILE A 265 -14.70 9.01 16.57
N GLN A 266 -15.80 8.88 15.82
CA GLN A 266 -17.13 9.31 16.27
C GLN A 266 -17.84 8.25 17.11
N SER A 267 -17.45 6.98 17.01
CA SER A 267 -18.16 5.85 17.63
C SER A 267 -17.36 5.10 18.69
N THR A 268 -16.05 4.98 18.53
CA THR A 268 -15.18 4.22 19.44
C THR A 268 -14.86 5.07 20.66
N SER A 269 -15.09 4.58 21.88
CA SER A 269 -14.79 5.33 23.10
C SER A 269 -13.31 5.70 23.24
N ALA A 270 -13.01 6.82 23.90
CA ALA A 270 -11.63 7.29 24.11
C ALA A 270 -10.77 6.27 24.87
N SER A 271 -11.35 5.54 25.82
CA SER A 271 -10.67 4.49 26.59
C SER A 271 -10.31 3.29 25.72
N THR A 272 -11.22 2.85 24.86
CA THR A 272 -10.94 1.78 23.88
C THR A 272 -9.87 2.22 22.91
N ALA A 273 -9.96 3.43 22.35
CA ALA A 273 -8.97 3.96 21.43
C ALA A 273 -7.56 4.04 22.06
N ALA A 274 -7.44 4.58 23.28
CA ALA A 274 -6.16 4.63 23.99
C ALA A 274 -5.60 3.23 24.32
N SER A 275 -6.47 2.26 24.66
CA SER A 275 -6.09 0.87 24.90
C SER A 275 -5.53 0.21 23.63
N LEU A 276 -6.20 0.40 22.49
CA LEU A 276 -5.75 -0.10 21.19
C LEU A 276 -4.41 0.53 20.79
N ALA A 277 -4.24 1.84 21.01
CA ALA A 277 -2.99 2.54 20.76
C ALA A 277 -1.84 1.99 21.60
N THR A 278 -2.09 1.75 22.89
CA THR A 278 -1.12 1.13 23.81
C THR A 278 -0.72 -0.26 23.32
N GLN A 279 -1.68 -1.06 22.87
CA GLN A 279 -1.40 -2.39 22.30
C GLN A 279 -0.55 -2.30 21.03
N THR A 280 -0.82 -1.34 20.14
CA THR A 280 -0.02 -1.12 18.93
C THR A 280 1.44 -0.84 19.26
N VAL A 281 1.72 0.04 20.22
CA VAL A 281 3.08 0.36 20.68
C VAL A 281 3.74 -0.85 21.35
N ASN A 282 3.08 -1.47 22.33
CA ASN A 282 3.63 -2.60 23.07
C ASN A 282 3.97 -3.79 22.17
N ASN A 283 3.15 -3.98 21.14
CA ASN A 283 3.38 -5.02 20.17
C ASN A 283 4.26 -4.56 19.00
N ALA A 284 4.82 -3.34 18.97
CA ALA A 284 5.70 -2.86 17.91
C ALA A 284 5.10 -2.96 16.49
N TYR A 285 3.81 -2.66 16.35
CA TYR A 285 3.16 -2.44 15.05
C TYR A 285 3.36 -1.00 14.60
N GLY A 286 3.45 -0.79 13.29
CA GLY A 286 3.85 0.51 12.75
C GLY A 286 2.71 1.42 12.32
N ILE A 287 1.46 0.95 12.30
CA ILE A 287 0.30 1.74 11.90
C ILE A 287 -0.76 1.75 13.00
N TYR A 288 -1.39 2.91 13.20
CA TYR A 288 -2.62 3.08 13.97
C TYR A 288 -3.70 3.70 13.08
N LEU A 289 -4.79 2.97 12.82
CA LEU A 289 -5.83 3.40 11.88
C LEU A 289 -6.96 4.15 12.60
N CYS A 290 -7.29 5.32 12.08
CA CYS A 290 -8.44 6.12 12.44
C CYS A 290 -9.36 6.33 11.24
N TYR A 291 -10.66 6.39 11.49
CA TYR A 291 -11.69 6.64 10.50
C TYR A 291 -12.67 7.70 10.99
N ASN A 292 -13.32 8.37 10.03
CA ASN A 292 -14.46 9.27 10.24
C ASN A 292 -14.13 10.48 11.10
N LEU A 293 -13.03 11.17 10.82
CA LEU A 293 -12.78 12.49 11.42
C LEU A 293 -13.81 13.50 10.91
N SER A 294 -14.55 14.12 11.82
CA SER A 294 -15.50 15.19 11.51
C SER A 294 -14.89 16.58 11.64
N ASP A 295 -15.69 17.61 11.40
CA ASP A 295 -15.36 19.03 11.56
C ASP A 295 -15.39 19.52 13.02
N ALA A 296 -15.88 18.69 13.95
CA ALA A 296 -15.89 18.99 15.37
C ALA A 296 -14.47 18.92 15.96
N ASP A 297 -14.19 19.79 16.93
CA ASP A 297 -12.96 19.70 17.72
C ASP A 297 -13.00 18.44 18.60
N THR A 298 -12.16 17.47 18.26
CA THR A 298 -12.01 16.19 18.97
C THR A 298 -10.65 16.07 19.66
N HIS A 299 -9.92 17.16 19.92
CA HIS A 299 -8.55 17.07 20.43
C HIS A 299 -8.44 16.40 21.81
N THR A 300 -9.44 16.53 22.68
CA THR A 300 -9.47 15.83 23.98
C THR A 300 -9.53 14.32 23.80
N TYR A 301 -10.35 13.86 22.85
CA TYR A 301 -10.41 12.45 22.46
C TYR A 301 -9.05 12.00 21.89
N LEU A 302 -8.54 12.74 20.91
CA LEU A 302 -7.29 12.42 20.23
C LEU A 302 -6.06 12.52 21.14
N THR A 303 -6.13 13.31 22.23
CA THR A 303 -5.09 13.36 23.27
C THR A 303 -4.97 12.03 24.00
N SER A 304 -6.07 11.29 24.18
CA SER A 304 -6.02 9.96 24.79
C SER A 304 -5.23 8.98 23.91
N VAL A 305 -5.41 9.07 22.59
CA VAL A 305 -4.69 8.27 21.60
C VAL A 305 -3.23 8.68 21.49
N SER A 306 -2.93 9.97 21.32
CA SER A 306 -1.57 10.46 21.12
C SER A 306 -0.69 10.32 22.36
N ASN A 307 -1.24 10.41 23.57
CA ASN A 307 -0.53 10.06 24.78
C ASN A 307 -0.12 8.59 24.81
N ALA A 308 -1.01 7.69 24.37
CA ALA A 308 -0.70 6.26 24.32
C ALA A 308 0.31 5.91 23.21
N LEU A 309 0.23 6.56 22.05
CA LEU A 309 1.14 6.32 20.93
C LEU A 309 2.53 6.94 21.15
N TYR A 310 2.58 8.16 21.70
CA TYR A 310 3.77 9.03 21.64
C TYR A 310 4.14 9.68 22.98
N GLY A 311 3.30 9.57 24.01
CA GLY A 311 3.48 10.29 25.27
C GLY A 311 3.35 11.82 25.13
N LYS A 312 2.63 12.29 24.11
CA LYS A 312 2.41 13.71 23.80
C LYS A 312 0.93 13.98 23.64
N SER A 313 0.44 15.07 24.23
CA SER A 313 -0.95 15.52 24.03
C SER A 313 -1.19 16.08 22.62
N THR A 314 -2.45 16.11 22.21
CA THR A 314 -2.92 16.72 20.95
C THR A 314 -3.41 18.15 21.21
N THR A 315 -3.13 19.04 20.25
CA THR A 315 -3.62 20.42 20.17
C THR A 315 -4.44 20.59 18.89
N TYR A 316 -5.41 21.49 18.93
CA TYR A 316 -6.27 21.84 17.81
C TYR A 316 -6.02 23.27 17.35
N ALA A 317 -5.92 23.47 16.04
CA ALA A 317 -5.79 24.77 15.39
C ALA A 317 -6.77 24.81 14.20
N PRO A 318 -7.89 25.54 14.31
CA PRO A 318 -8.91 25.62 13.26
C PRO A 318 -8.40 26.29 11.98
#